data_AF-A0A3D2IWH6-F1
#
_entry.id   AF-A0A3D2IWH6-F1
#
_cell.length_a   1.000
_cell.length_b   1.000
_cell.length_c   1.000
_cell.angle_alpha   90.00
_cell.angle_beta   90.00
_cell.angle_gamma   90.00
#
_symmetry.space_group_name_H-M   'P 1'
#
loop_
_entity.id
_entity.type
_entity.pdbx_description
1 polymer ?
#
loop_
_entity_poly.entity_id
_entity_poly.type
_entity_poly.pdbx_seq_one_letter_code
_entity_poly.pdbx_strand_id
1 'polypeptide(L)'
;MNHYLCLTDYEKNLIDSALLILMKKNIQYSDQSKENSVQQYYQDFNLTLFELCAKIKAPDFDKQMDLSSKEIKAIKKALTSLYDRIYQRTLKDIEGNQEDHYKSCKLQIIELERKIDIIEKNSIESNSC
;
A
#
# COMPACT_ATOMS: atom_id res chain seq x y z
N MET A 1 7.15 -21.53 -12.04
CA MET A 1 6.12 -21.72 -11.01
C MET A 1 5.55 -20.33 -10.74
N ASN A 2 4.25 -20.09 -10.97
CA ASN A 2 3.68 -18.76 -10.69
C ASN A 2 3.67 -18.53 -9.18
N HIS A 3 4.47 -17.56 -8.72
CA HIS A 3 4.52 -17.15 -7.33
C HIS A 3 3.43 -16.12 -7.07
N TYR A 4 2.20 -16.59 -6.92
CA TYR A 4 1.06 -15.72 -6.64
C TYR A 4 1.19 -15.06 -5.25
N LEU A 5 0.76 -13.80 -5.15
CA LEU A 5 0.63 -13.12 -3.88
C LEU A 5 -0.60 -13.63 -3.15
N CYS A 6 -0.40 -14.62 -2.28
CA CYS A 6 -1.46 -15.09 -1.39
C CYS A 6 -1.58 -14.11 -0.21
N LEU A 7 -2.67 -13.34 -0.19
CA LEU A 7 -3.00 -12.44 0.90
C LEU A 7 -4.18 -12.98 1.70
N THR A 8 -4.06 -12.92 3.02
CA THR A 8 -5.23 -13.06 3.89
C THR A 8 -6.19 -11.89 3.69
N ASP A 9 -7.46 -12.08 4.04
CA ASP A 9 -8.46 -10.99 4.00
C ASP A 9 -8.02 -9.79 4.85
N TYR A 10 -7.33 -10.06 5.97
CA TYR A 10 -6.74 -9.01 6.80
C TYR A 10 -5.71 -8.19 6.02
N GLU A 11 -4.77 -8.84 5.33
CA GLU A 11 -3.73 -8.16 4.55
C GLU A 11 -4.32 -7.39 3.37
N LYS A 12 -5.32 -7.94 2.67
CA LYS A 12 -6.06 -7.23 1.63
C LYS A 12 -6.70 -5.96 2.17
N ASN A 13 -7.36 -6.05 3.32
CA ASN A 13 -7.98 -4.88 3.99
C ASN A 13 -6.95 -3.86 4.48
N LEU A 14 -5.77 -4.33 4.92
CA LEU A 14 -4.68 -3.46 5.34
C LEU A 14 -4.12 -2.66 4.16
N ILE A 15 -3.91 -3.32 3.01
CA ILE A 15 -3.48 -2.63 1.78
C ILE A 15 -4.55 -1.66 1.29
N ASP A 16 -5.81 -2.08 1.23
CA ASP A 16 -6.92 -1.21 0.83
C ASP A 16 -6.98 0.06 1.71
N SER A 17 -6.87 -0.11 3.03
CA SER A 17 -6.81 1.00 3.96
C SER A 17 -5.62 1.92 3.70
N ALA A 18 -4.44 1.35 3.44
CA ALA A 18 -3.23 2.09 3.12
C ALA A 18 -3.40 2.91 1.82
N LEU A 19 -3.99 2.30 0.78
CA LEU A 19 -4.24 2.94 -0.52
C LEU A 19 -5.21 4.12 -0.36
N LEU A 20 -6.31 3.93 0.36
CA LEU A 20 -7.29 5.00 0.63
C LEU A 20 -6.67 6.16 1.42
N ILE A 21 -5.76 5.88 2.35
CA ILE A 21 -5.01 6.91 3.09
C ILE A 21 -4.11 7.71 2.15
N LEU A 22 -3.39 7.03 1.28
CA LEU A 22 -2.54 7.67 0.28
C LEU A 22 -3.37 8.52 -0.69
N MET A 23 -4.53 8.02 -1.14
CA MET A 23 -5.44 8.79 -2.00
C MET A 23 -5.90 10.08 -1.32
N LYS A 24 -6.28 10.02 -0.04
CA LYS A 24 -6.65 11.20 0.73
C LYS A 24 -5.50 12.22 0.83
N LYS A 25 -4.27 11.73 1.02
CA LYS A 25 -3.07 12.57 1.06
C LYS A 25 -2.79 13.23 -0.29
N ASN A 26 -2.98 12.50 -1.39
CA ASN A 26 -2.83 13.03 -2.74
C ASN A 26 -3.88 14.09 -3.09
N ILE A 27 -5.13 13.93 -2.63
CA ILE A 27 -6.19 14.96 -2.79
C ILE A 27 -5.72 16.26 -2.12
N GLN A 28 -5.25 16.18 -0.86
CA GLN A 28 -4.74 17.34 -0.14
C GLN A 28 -3.58 18.03 -0.88
N TYR A 29 -2.65 17.26 -1.44
CA TYR A 29 -1.54 17.83 -2.22
C TYR A 29 -1.97 18.44 -3.55
N SER A 30 -2.96 17.83 -4.22
CA SER A 30 -3.55 18.37 -5.44
C SER A 30 -4.19 19.73 -5.14
N ASP A 31 -5.07 19.80 -4.14
CA ASP A 31 -5.80 21.02 -3.77
C ASP A 31 -4.88 22.17 -3.31
N GLN A 32 -3.72 21.85 -2.72
CA GLN A 32 -2.74 22.83 -2.25
C GLN A 32 -1.81 23.35 -3.36
N SER A 33 -1.72 22.64 -4.49
CA SER A 33 -0.83 23.03 -5.59
C SER A 33 -1.46 24.12 -6.44
N LYS A 34 -0.65 25.08 -6.88
CA LYS A 34 -1.03 26.07 -7.91
C LYS A 34 -0.62 25.65 -9.33
N GLU A 35 0.12 24.55 -9.44
CA GLU A 35 0.61 24.03 -10.71
C GLU A 35 -0.33 22.94 -11.24
N ASN A 36 -0.94 23.20 -12.41
CA ASN A 36 -1.88 22.26 -13.04
C ASN A 36 -1.27 20.88 -13.31
N SER A 37 0.02 20.82 -13.66
CA SER A 37 0.75 19.56 -13.87
C SER A 37 0.81 18.71 -12.60
N VAL A 38 1.04 19.33 -11.46
CA VAL A 38 1.08 18.65 -10.15
C VAL A 38 -0.32 18.20 -9.74
N GLN A 39 -1.34 19.03 -9.98
CA GLN A 39 -2.73 18.67 -9.72
C GLN A 39 -3.14 17.42 -10.50
N GLN A 40 -2.88 17.44 -11.81
CA GLN A 40 -3.19 16.35 -12.73
C GLN A 40 -2.43 15.07 -12.35
N TYR A 41 -1.14 15.18 -12.02
CA TYR A 41 -0.35 14.04 -11.54
C TYR A 41 -1.00 13.32 -10.36
N TYR A 42 -1.47 14.05 -9.35
CA TYR A 42 -2.11 13.44 -8.17
C TYR A 42 -3.49 12.87 -8.47
N GLN A 43 -4.25 13.47 -9.40
CA GLN A 43 -5.53 12.93 -9.86
C GLN A 43 -5.34 11.61 -10.62
N ASP A 44 -4.42 11.58 -11.59
CA ASP A 44 -4.08 10.37 -12.37
C ASP A 44 -3.52 9.26 -11.46
N PHE A 45 -2.69 9.64 -10.48
CA PHE A 45 -2.19 8.69 -9.51
C PHE A 45 -3.31 8.13 -8.63
N ASN A 46 -4.31 8.94 -8.24
CA ASN A 46 -5.46 8.46 -7.48
C ASN A 46 -6.35 7.49 -8.27
N LEU A 47 -6.49 7.68 -9.59
CA LEU A 47 -7.17 6.70 -10.45
C LEU A 47 -6.45 5.36 -10.41
N THR A 48 -5.11 5.37 -10.51
CA THR A 48 -4.30 4.14 -10.39
C THR A 48 -4.49 3.46 -9.03
N LEU A 49 -4.55 4.23 -7.93
CA LEU A 49 -4.77 3.67 -6.59
C LEU A 49 -6.18 3.08 -6.44
N PHE A 50 -7.20 3.73 -7.03
CA PHE A 50 -8.57 3.23 -7.02
C PHE A 50 -8.72 1.91 -7.77
N GLU A 51 -8.14 1.81 -8.97
CA GLU A 51 -8.10 0.56 -9.75
C GLU A 51 -7.42 -0.56 -8.97
N LEU A 52 -6.31 -0.24 -8.29
CA LEU A 52 -5.59 -1.19 -7.46
C LEU A 52 -6.42 -1.66 -6.25
N CYS A 53 -7.21 -0.79 -5.61
CA CYS A 53 -8.15 -1.22 -4.56
C CYS A 53 -9.16 -2.23 -5.09
N ALA A 54 -9.74 -1.98 -6.27
CA ALA A 54 -10.69 -2.89 -6.91
C ALA A 54 -10.01 -4.24 -7.24
N LYS A 55 -8.79 -4.20 -7.75
CA LYS A 55 -7.98 -5.38 -8.07
C LYS A 55 -7.71 -6.24 -6.83
N ILE A 56 -7.25 -5.66 -5.73
CA ILE A 56 -6.93 -6.38 -4.49
C ILE A 56 -8.17 -7.05 -3.87
N LYS A 57 -9.33 -6.42 -4.01
CA LYS A 57 -10.61 -6.96 -3.51
C LYS A 57 -11.26 -7.99 -4.44
N ALA A 58 -10.68 -8.23 -5.61
CA ALA A 58 -11.24 -9.17 -6.56
C ALA A 58 -11.26 -10.60 -5.94
N PRO A 59 -12.36 -11.36 -6.09
CA PRO A 59 -12.47 -12.70 -5.51
C PRO A 59 -11.40 -13.70 -5.97
N ASP A 60 -10.80 -13.43 -7.13
CA ASP A 60 -9.79 -14.25 -7.81
C ASP A 60 -8.36 -13.72 -7.66
N PHE A 61 -8.15 -12.68 -6.81
CA PHE A 61 -6.83 -12.06 -6.62
C PHE A 61 -5.72 -13.09 -6.33
N ASP A 62 -5.95 -14.01 -5.37
CA ASP A 62 -4.94 -14.99 -4.96
C ASP A 62 -4.70 -16.12 -5.99
N LYS A 63 -5.52 -16.19 -7.04
CA LYS A 63 -5.52 -17.29 -8.01
C LYS A 63 -4.92 -16.91 -9.35
N GLN A 64 -5.06 -15.65 -9.77
CA GLN A 64 -4.78 -15.27 -11.16
C GLN A 64 -4.22 -13.85 -11.34
N MET A 65 -4.07 -13.04 -10.30
CA MET A 65 -3.67 -11.64 -10.47
C MET A 65 -2.18 -11.41 -10.20
N ASP A 66 -1.46 -11.12 -11.28
CA ASP A 66 -0.13 -10.53 -11.19
C ASP A 66 -0.22 -9.04 -10.90
N LEU A 67 0.56 -8.58 -9.93
CA LEU A 67 0.81 -7.17 -9.69
C LEU A 67 1.99 -6.73 -10.55
N SER A 68 1.78 -5.69 -11.35
CA SER A 68 2.87 -5.00 -12.05
C SER A 68 3.84 -4.35 -11.06
N SER A 69 5.08 -4.12 -11.49
CA SER A 69 6.07 -3.40 -10.66
C SER A 69 5.56 -2.00 -10.24
N LYS A 70 4.75 -1.34 -11.07
CA LYS A 70 4.14 -0.04 -10.73
C LYS A 70 3.12 -0.19 -9.59
N GLU A 71 2.28 -1.22 -9.62
CA GLU A 71 1.32 -1.51 -8.55
C GLU A 71 2.03 -1.90 -7.26
N ILE A 72 3.07 -2.74 -7.34
CA ILE A 72 3.91 -3.10 -6.18
C ILE A 72 4.50 -1.85 -5.52
N LYS A 73 5.08 -0.94 -6.31
CA LYS A 73 5.61 0.34 -5.81
C LYS A 73 4.53 1.22 -5.18
N ALA A 74 3.33 1.22 -5.75
CA ALA A 74 2.20 1.96 -5.20
C ALA A 74 1.74 1.39 -3.84
N ILE A 75 1.67 0.06 -3.70
CA ILE A 75 1.36 -0.60 -2.42
C ILE A 75 2.41 -0.25 -1.37
N LYS A 76 3.70 -0.37 -1.69
CA LYS A 76 4.79 -0.01 -0.77
C LYS A 76 4.67 1.43 -0.30
N LYS A 77 4.48 2.38 -1.22
CA LYS A 77 4.29 3.81 -0.89
C LYS A 77 3.07 4.04 0.02
N ALA A 78 2.00 3.28 -0.20
CA ALA A 78 0.80 3.33 0.62
C ALA A 78 1.05 2.78 2.04
N LEU A 79 1.72 1.64 2.16
CA LEU A 79 2.10 1.05 3.45
C LEU A 79 3.01 1.97 4.26
N THR A 80 4.00 2.60 3.63
CA THR A 80 4.82 3.65 4.27
C THR A 80 3.94 4.80 4.79
N SER A 81 2.99 5.27 3.98
CA SER A 81 2.08 6.35 4.40
C SER A 81 1.16 5.95 5.56
N LEU A 82 0.73 4.70 5.61
CA LEU A 82 -0.02 4.14 6.74
C LEU A 82 0.85 4.10 8.00
N TYR A 83 2.08 3.61 7.88
CA TYR A 83 3.04 3.55 9.00
C TYR A 83 3.30 4.95 9.59
N ASP A 84 3.59 5.94 8.74
CA ASP A 84 3.81 7.33 9.18
C ASP A 84 2.60 7.87 9.95
N ARG A 85 1.38 7.55 9.48
CA ARG A 85 0.15 7.99 10.12
C ARG A 85 -0.08 7.32 11.48
N ILE A 86 0.20 6.03 11.59
CA ILE A 86 0.10 5.31 12.87
C ILE A 86 1.12 5.88 13.84
N TYR A 87 2.38 6.05 13.42
CA TYR A 87 3.44 6.63 14.25
C TYR A 87 3.08 8.04 14.76
N GLN A 88 2.56 8.91 13.88
CA GLN A 88 2.11 10.25 14.27
C GLN A 88 0.95 10.24 15.27
N ARG A 89 0.06 9.25 15.23
CA ARG A 89 -0.99 9.09 16.25
C ARG A 89 -0.40 8.66 17.59
N THR A 90 0.47 7.65 17.59
CA THR A 90 1.15 7.19 18.81
C THR A 90 1.93 8.31 19.50
N LEU A 91 2.60 9.18 18.74
CA LEU A 91 3.30 10.35 19.31
C LEU A 91 2.36 11.42 19.89
N LYS A 92 1.10 11.49 19.45
CA LYS A 92 0.11 12.44 19.98
C LYS A 92 -0.63 11.88 21.20
N ASP A 93 -0.77 10.56 21.28
CA ASP A 93 -1.55 9.85 22.30
C ASP A 93 -0.67 9.30 23.45
N ILE A 94 0.46 9.95 23.77
CA ILE A 94 1.46 9.51 24.78
C ILE A 94 0.87 9.30 26.20
N GLU A 95 -0.39 9.64 26.44
CA GLU A 95 -1.06 9.46 27.74
C GLU A 95 -1.50 8.02 28.06
N GLY A 96 -1.27 7.00 27.21
CA GLY A 96 -1.58 5.61 27.57
C GLY A 96 -0.81 4.54 26.81
N ASN A 97 -0.76 3.33 27.38
CA ASN A 97 -0.15 2.05 26.95
C ASN A 97 -0.37 1.62 25.47
N GLN A 98 -0.15 2.49 24.49
CA GLN A 98 -0.28 2.20 23.06
C GLN A 98 1.04 1.80 22.40
N GLU A 99 2.15 1.79 23.14
CA GLU A 99 3.46 1.39 22.61
C GLU A 99 3.44 -0.05 22.07
N ASP A 100 2.80 -0.98 22.78
CA ASP A 100 2.68 -2.37 22.36
C ASP A 100 1.75 -2.54 21.15
N HIS A 101 0.66 -1.76 21.09
CA HIS A 101 -0.22 -1.72 19.92
C HIS A 101 0.53 -1.22 18.67
N TYR A 102 1.31 -0.15 18.81
CA TYR A 102 2.16 0.37 17.75
C TYR A 102 3.20 -0.65 17.27
N LYS A 103 3.92 -1.31 18.20
CA LYS A 103 4.87 -2.39 17.86
C LYS A 103 4.20 -3.49 17.06
N SER A 104 3.00 -3.91 17.48
CA SER A 104 2.21 -4.92 16.77
C SER A 104 1.86 -4.48 15.34
N CYS A 105 1.34 -3.27 15.15
CA CYS A 105 1.00 -2.74 13.82
C CYS A 105 2.24 -2.63 12.92
N LYS A 106 3.37 -2.18 13.48
CA LYS A 106 4.65 -2.10 12.75
C LYS A 106 5.10 -3.46 12.24
N LEU A 107 5.05 -4.49 13.08
CA LEU A 107 5.43 -5.85 12.68
C LEU A 107 4.55 -6.38 11.55
N GLN A 108 3.25 -6.14 11.59
CA GLN A 108 2.31 -6.56 10.54
C GLN A 108 2.59 -5.89 9.19
N ILE A 109 2.94 -4.59 9.19
CA ILE A 109 3.32 -3.88 7.95
C ILE A 109 4.63 -4.44 7.39
N ILE A 110 5.64 -4.68 8.23
CA ILE A 110 6.93 -5.24 7.81
C ILE A 110 6.77 -6.65 7.22
N GLU A 111 5.95 -7.50 7.84
CA GLU A 111 5.64 -8.84 7.35
C GLU A 111 5.03 -8.79 5.95
N LEU A 112 4.08 -7.87 5.75
CA LEU A 112 3.41 -7.69 4.47
C LEU A 112 4.34 -7.13 3.39
N GLU A 113 5.20 -6.17 3.73
CA GLU A 113 6.24 -5.66 2.82
C GLU A 113 7.19 -6.78 2.38
N ARG A 114 7.61 -7.65 3.30
CA ARG A 114 8.45 -8.82 2.97
C ARG A 114 7.76 -9.77 1.99
N LYS A 115 6.47 -10.05 2.18
CA LYS A 115 5.70 -10.89 1.24
C LYS A 115 5.67 -10.28 -0.16
N ILE A 116 5.48 -8.97 -0.24
CA ILE A 116 5.49 -8.22 -1.50
C ILE A 116 6.89 -8.24 -2.15
N ASP A 117 7.95 -8.09 -1.37
CA ASP A 117 9.34 -8.11 -1.84
C ASP A 117 9.74 -9.44 -2.47
N ILE A 118 9.31 -10.56 -1.87
CA ILE A 118 9.57 -11.90 -2.40
C ILE A 118 9.01 -12.04 -3.82
N ILE A 119 7.85 -11.46 -4.09
CA ILE A 119 7.21 -11.53 -5.40
C ILE A 119 7.87 -10.60 -6.41
N GLU A 120 8.28 -9.41 -5.98
CA GLU A 120 9.06 -8.53 -6.85
C GLU A 120 10.34 -9.23 -7.33
N LYS A 121 11.08 -9.88 -6.42
CA LYS A 121 12.28 -10.65 -6.76
C LYS A 121 12.00 -11.82 -7.70
N ASN A 122 10.99 -12.62 -7.38
CA ASN A 122 10.62 -13.79 -8.19
C ASN A 122 10.15 -13.38 -9.60
N SER A 123 9.48 -12.23 -9.74
CA SER A 123 9.06 -11.69 -11.04
C SER A 123 10.23 -11.24 -11.92
N ILE A 124 11.32 -10.75 -11.31
CA ILE A 124 12.55 -10.32 -12.01
C ILE A 124 13.36 -11.54 -12.48
N GLU A 125 13.51 -12.55 -11.62
CA GLU A 125 14.24 -13.79 -11.95
C GLU A 125 13.54 -14.60 -13.04
N SER A 126 12.20 -14.63 -13.04
CA SER A 126 11.40 -15.33 -14.06
C SER A 126 11.48 -14.69 -15.46
N ASN A 127 11.76 -13.39 -15.54
CA ASN A 127 11.90 -12.65 -16.81
C ASN A 127 13.35 -12.60 -17.34
N SER A 128 14.29 -13.24 -16.64
CA SER A 128 15.73 -13.25 -16.97
C SER A 128 16.23 -14.58 -17.54
N CYS A 129 15.32 -15.50 -17.88
CA CYS A 129 15.61 -16.80 -18.52
C CYS A 129 15.12 -16.86 -19.97
#